data_AF-A0A1I8B4M3-F1
#
_entry.id   AF-A0A1I8B4M3-F1
#
_cell.length_a   1.000
_cell.length_b   1.000
_cell.length_c   1.000
_cell.angle_alpha   90.00
_cell.angle_beta   90.00
_cell.angle_gamma   90.00
#
_symmetry.space_group_name_H-M   'P 1'
#
loop_
_entity.id
_entity.type
_entity.pdbx_description
1 polymer ?
#
loop_
_entity_poly.entity_id
_entity_poly.type
_entity_poly.pdbx_seq_one_letter_code
_entity_poly.pdbx_strand_id
1 'polypeptide(L)'
;MNCAIEHLPDPESHIPLIGCVQGKDNLIAAFRSCLNGHSSSDLLWTCSIGKLGRRLHALAGNKTTSIGDSFNFVPWVVLDGQRENDAFYALEENLCKRIEEPIPKQCLKFL
;
A
#
# COMPACT_ATOMS: atom_id res chain seq x y z
N MET A 1 2.65 -5.13 6.86
CA MET A 1 2.64 -4.55 5.50
C MET A 1 4.04 -4.10 5.06
N ASN A 2 4.78 -3.29 5.82
CA ASN A 2 6.13 -2.84 5.40
C ASN A 2 7.11 -3.99 5.08
N CYS A 3 7.04 -5.11 5.82
CA CYS A 3 7.83 -6.30 5.50
C CYS A 3 7.50 -6.93 4.13
N ALA A 4 6.25 -6.82 3.67
CA ALA A 4 5.88 -7.30 2.34
C ALA A 4 6.54 -6.44 1.26
N ILE A 5 6.50 -5.11 1.41
CA ILE A 5 7.17 -4.17 0.49
C ILE A 5 8.69 -4.39 0.47
N GLU A 6 9.30 -4.61 1.65
CA GLU A 6 10.74 -4.85 1.77
C GLU A 6 11.20 -6.14 1.08
N HIS A 7 10.45 -7.24 1.25
CA HIS A 7 10.90 -8.57 0.81
C HIS A 7 10.28 -9.03 -0.50
N LEU A 8 9.21 -8.38 -0.96
CA LEU A 8 8.54 -8.63 -2.24
C LEU A 8 8.51 -7.31 -3.01
N PRO A 9 9.64 -6.88 -3.61
CA PRO A 9 9.77 -5.52 -4.17
C PRO A 9 8.87 -5.26 -5.38
N ASP A 10 8.44 -6.30 -6.07
CA ASP A 10 7.50 -6.23 -7.18
C ASP A 10 6.07 -5.89 -6.68
N PRO A 11 5.45 -4.79 -7.14
CA PRO A 11 4.08 -4.42 -6.78
C PRO A 11 3.04 -5.50 -7.06
N GLU A 12 3.18 -6.23 -8.17
CA GLU A 12 2.27 -7.33 -8.52
C GLU A 12 2.33 -8.47 -7.48
N SER A 13 3.46 -8.59 -6.78
CA SER A 13 3.65 -9.58 -5.72
C SER A 13 3.14 -9.08 -4.36
N HIS A 14 3.45 -7.84 -3.95
CA HIS A 14 3.09 -7.37 -2.60
C HIS A 14 1.71 -6.73 -2.48
N ILE A 15 1.17 -6.11 -3.51
CA ILE A 15 -0.15 -5.45 -3.43
C ILE A 15 -1.27 -6.45 -3.11
N PRO A 16 -1.38 -7.61 -3.79
CA PRO A 16 -2.41 -8.60 -3.46
C PRO A 16 -2.28 -9.14 -2.03
N LEU A 17 -1.04 -9.38 -1.58
CA LEU A 17 -0.77 -9.82 -0.21
C LEU A 17 -1.19 -8.76 0.81
N ILE A 18 -0.82 -7.50 0.60
CA ILE A 18 -1.21 -6.38 1.47
C ILE A 18 -2.74 -6.27 1.53
N GLY A 19 -3.43 -6.36 0.38
CA GLY A 19 -4.89 -6.35 0.31
C GLY A 19 -5.52 -7.48 1.12
N CYS A 20 -4.98 -8.70 1.01
CA CYS A 20 -5.43 -9.83 1.83
C CYS A 20 -5.25 -9.57 3.33
N VAL A 21 -4.08 -9.07 3.74
CA VAL A 21 -3.71 -8.84 5.14
C VAL A 21 -4.57 -7.74 5.78
N GLN A 22 -4.89 -6.66 5.05
CA GLN A 22 -5.71 -5.56 5.57
C GLN A 22 -7.13 -6.01 5.98
N GLY A 23 -7.68 -7.03 5.33
CA GLY A 23 -8.99 -7.59 5.65
C GLY A 23 -9.00 -8.59 6.81
N LYS A 24 -8.00 -8.58 7.70
CA LYS A 24 -7.83 -9.57 8.78
C LYS A 24 -7.69 -8.90 10.13
N ASP A 25 -8.28 -9.52 11.14
CA ASP A 25 -8.39 -8.94 12.49
C ASP A 25 -7.06 -8.80 13.22
N ASN A 26 -6.11 -9.69 12.94
CA ASN A 26 -4.82 -9.72 13.60
C ASN A 26 -3.75 -10.42 12.75
N LEU A 27 -2.50 -10.28 13.18
CA LEU A 27 -1.33 -10.82 12.49
C LEU A 27 -1.37 -12.35 12.32
N ILE A 28 -1.89 -13.09 13.30
CA ILE A 28 -1.96 -14.57 13.24
C ILE A 28 -2.99 -14.98 12.19
N ALA A 29 -4.17 -14.36 12.20
CA ALA A 29 -5.21 -14.60 11.19
C ALA A 29 -4.70 -14.22 9.79
N ALA A 30 -4.01 -13.09 9.66
CA ALA A 30 -3.41 -12.66 8.41
C ALA A 30 -2.37 -13.66 7.90
N PHE A 31 -1.48 -14.15 8.77
CA PHE A 31 -0.48 -15.13 8.40
C PHE A 31 -1.12 -16.43 7.90
N ARG A 32 -2.09 -16.97 8.65
CA ARG A 32 -2.78 -18.21 8.28
C ARG A 32 -3.58 -18.10 7.00
N SER A 33 -4.29 -16.98 6.78
CA SER A 33 -5.17 -16.84 5.61
C SER A 33 -4.47 -16.35 4.36
N CYS A 34 -3.39 -15.56 4.47
CA CYS A 34 -2.78 -14.88 3.33
C CYS A 34 -1.39 -15.41 2.97
N LEU A 35 -0.70 -16.09 3.89
CA LEU A 35 0.69 -16.54 3.71
C LEU A 35 0.87 -18.05 3.82
N ASN A 36 -0.17 -18.81 4.15
CA ASN A 36 -0.07 -20.27 4.22
C ASN A 36 0.33 -20.84 2.85
N GLY A 37 1.42 -21.61 2.81
CA GLY A 37 1.99 -22.17 1.58
C GLY A 37 2.73 -21.16 0.69
N HIS A 38 2.81 -19.88 1.07
CA HIS A 38 3.62 -18.91 0.34
C HIS A 38 5.10 -19.17 0.59
N SER A 39 5.90 -19.13 -0.47
CA SER A 39 7.37 -19.33 -0.45
C SER A 39 8.14 -18.37 0.46
N SER A 40 7.52 -17.28 0.91
CA SER A 40 8.14 -16.21 1.70
C SER A 40 7.52 -16.09 3.09
N SER A 41 6.67 -17.05 3.47
CA SER A 41 5.94 -17.05 4.74
C SER A 41 6.87 -16.89 5.94
N ASP A 42 7.88 -17.74 6.10
CA ASP A 42 8.82 -17.68 7.23
C ASP A 42 9.59 -16.34 7.30
N LEU A 43 10.03 -15.84 6.14
CA LEU A 43 10.73 -14.55 6.03
C LEU A 43 9.82 -13.40 6.48
N LEU A 44 8.60 -13.36 5.96
CA LEU A 44 7.62 -12.32 6.26
C LEU A 44 7.14 -12.39 7.70
N TRP A 45 6.97 -13.59 8.27
CA TRP A 45 6.66 -13.80 9.68
C TRP A 45 7.75 -13.24 10.57
N THR A 46 8.99 -13.67 10.32
CA THR A 46 10.17 -13.26 11.09
C THR A 46 10.36 -11.75 11.04
N CYS A 47 10.21 -11.13 9.87
CA CYS A 47 10.26 -9.68 9.73
C CYS A 47 9.14 -9.00 10.55
N SER A 48 7.90 -9.49 10.43
CA SER A 48 6.70 -8.84 11.00
C SER A 48 6.72 -8.77 12.53
N ILE A 49 7.33 -9.75 13.20
CA ILE A 49 7.48 -9.76 14.67
C ILE A 49 8.86 -9.27 15.15
N GLY A 50 9.79 -9.08 14.22
CA GLY A 50 11.20 -8.85 14.48
C GLY A 50 11.62 -7.39 14.61
N LYS A 51 12.93 -7.19 14.83
CA LYS A 51 13.56 -5.86 14.88
C LYS A 51 13.46 -5.13 13.54
N LEU A 52 13.59 -5.86 12.42
CA LEU A 52 13.47 -5.29 11.07
C LEU A 52 12.09 -4.69 10.85
N GLY A 53 11.00 -5.43 11.13
CA GLY A 53 9.64 -4.91 11.00
C GLY A 53 9.40 -3.65 11.82
N ARG A 54 9.89 -3.60 13.07
CA ARG A 54 9.81 -2.39 13.90
C ARG A 54 10.57 -1.21 13.30
N ARG A 55 11.79 -1.44 12.79
CA ARG A 55 12.56 -0.40 12.10
C ARG A 55 11.83 0.11 10.86
N LEU A 56 11.32 -0.78 10.02
CA LEU A 56 10.57 -0.41 8.82
C LEU A 56 9.29 0.36 9.17
N HIS A 57 8.63 0.03 10.27
CA HIS A 57 7.48 0.77 10.76
C HIS A 57 7.86 2.19 11.21
N ALA A 58 8.97 2.35 11.94
CA ALA A 58 9.49 3.66 12.31
C ALA A 58 9.87 4.51 11.09
N LEU A 59 10.50 3.92 10.07
CA LEU A 59 10.83 4.62 8.81
C LEU A 59 9.57 5.10 8.08
N ALA A 60 8.52 4.28 8.02
CA ALA A 60 7.24 4.70 7.48
C ALA A 60 6.63 5.85 8.29
N GLY A 61 6.68 5.78 9.62
CA GLY A 61 6.23 6.86 10.50
C GLY A 61 6.97 8.18 10.27
N ASN A 62 8.29 8.15 10.07
CA ASN A 62 9.07 9.33 9.72
C ASN A 62 8.64 9.93 8.36
N LYS A 63 8.41 9.07 7.36
CA LYS A 63 7.90 9.52 6.05
C LYS A 63 6.51 10.14 6.17
N THR A 64 5.61 9.56 6.98
CA THR A 64 4.30 10.16 7.24
C THR A 64 4.42 11.49 7.98
N THR A 65 5.32 11.59 8.96
CA THR A 65 5.56 12.83 9.71
C THR A 65 6.08 13.95 8.80
N SER A 66 6.87 13.63 7.77
CA SER A 66 7.34 14.63 6.80
C SER A 66 6.25 15.25 5.91
N ILE A 67 5.02 14.71 5.92
CA ILE A 67 3.87 15.35 5.27
C ILE A 67 3.48 16.65 6.01
N GLY A 68 3.83 16.76 7.29
CA GLY A 68 3.61 17.95 8.12
C GLY A 68 2.19 18.08 8.66
N ASP A 69 1.90 19.26 9.23
CA ASP A 69 0.70 19.53 10.04
C ASP A 69 -0.63 19.41 9.27
N SER A 70 -0.58 19.37 7.93
CA SER A 70 -1.76 19.15 7.10
C SER A 70 -2.30 17.72 7.14
N PHE A 71 -1.48 16.76 7.60
CA PHE A 71 -1.86 15.35 7.71
C PHE A 71 -2.82 15.14 8.87
N ASN A 72 -4.11 15.02 8.56
CA ASN A 72 -5.18 14.97 9.57
C ASN A 72 -6.16 13.80 9.39
N PHE A 73 -6.04 13.05 8.30
CA PHE A 73 -6.97 11.98 7.95
C PHE A 73 -6.30 10.91 7.09
N VAL A 74 -6.78 9.68 7.21
CA VAL A 74 -6.41 8.55 6.36
C VAL A 74 -7.66 7.94 5.70
N PRO A 75 -7.56 7.45 4.45
CA PRO A 75 -6.34 7.38 3.65
C PRO A 75 -5.92 8.75 3.09
N TRP A 76 -4.59 8.96 3.01
CA TRP A 76 -3.98 10.14 2.42
C TRP A 76 -3.42 9.79 1.04
N VAL A 77 -4.16 10.15 -0.02
CA VAL A 77 -3.79 9.82 -1.40
C VAL A 77 -3.09 11.01 -2.04
N VAL A 78 -1.98 10.73 -2.71
CA VAL A 78 -1.14 11.73 -3.38
C VAL A 78 -1.04 11.34 -4.85
N LEU A 79 -1.43 12.26 -5.74
CA LEU A 79 -1.23 12.17 -7.19
C LEU A 79 -0.31 13.31 -7.62
N ASP A 80 0.74 13.01 -8.39
CA ASP A 80 1.71 13.99 -8.88
C ASP A 80 2.33 14.89 -7.79
N GLY A 81 2.58 14.30 -6.61
CA GLY A 81 3.15 15.00 -5.46
C GLY A 81 2.18 15.89 -4.68
N GLN A 82 0.90 15.95 -5.08
CA GLN A 82 -0.13 16.73 -4.41
C GLN A 82 -1.21 15.85 -3.79
N ARG A 83 -1.73 16.25 -2.64
CA ARG A 83 -2.88 15.59 -2.01
C ARG A 83 -4.08 15.69 -2.94
N GLU A 84 -4.71 14.56 -3.25
CA GLU A 84 -5.97 14.50 -3.98
C GLU A 84 -7.07 13.97 -3.06
N ASN A 85 -8.05 14.81 -2.75
CA ASN A 85 -9.10 14.46 -1.78
C ASN A 85 -10.10 13.48 -2.41
N ASP A 86 -10.44 13.69 -3.68
CA ASP A 86 -11.46 12.90 -4.36
C ASP A 86 -10.94 11.51 -4.73
N ALA A 87 -9.63 11.34 -4.81
CA ALA A 87 -8.99 10.06 -5.14
C ALA A 87 -9.26 8.96 -4.11
N PHE A 88 -9.70 9.30 -2.89
CA PHE A 88 -10.16 8.28 -1.95
C PHE A 88 -11.41 7.54 -2.48
N TYR A 89 -12.36 8.26 -3.09
CA TYR A 89 -13.61 7.69 -3.60
C TYR A 89 -13.56 7.37 -5.10
N ALA A 90 -12.77 8.13 -5.85
CA ALA A 90 -12.75 8.10 -7.31
C ALA A 90 -11.29 8.08 -7.84
N LEU A 91 -10.45 7.19 -7.30
CA LEU A 91 -9.04 7.08 -7.72
C LEU A 91 -8.89 6.91 -9.23
N GLU A 92 -9.65 5.99 -9.82
CA GLU A 92 -9.56 5.66 -11.25
C GLU A 92 -9.84 6.88 -12.12
N GLU A 93 -10.91 7.63 -11.82
CA GLU A 93 -11.27 8.84 -12.53
C GLU A 93 -10.22 9.94 -12.37
N ASN A 94 -9.79 10.19 -11.14
CA ASN A 94 -8.78 11.21 -10.83
C ASN A 94 -7.43 10.91 -11.49
N LEU A 95 -7.05 9.63 -11.56
CA LEU A 95 -5.85 9.20 -12.27
C LEU A 95 -6.02 9.35 -13.79
N CYS A 96 -7.12 8.85 -14.35
CA CYS A 96 -7.37 8.88 -15.79
C CYS A 96 -7.41 10.30 -16.36
N LYS A 97 -7.95 11.28 -15.61
CA LYS A 97 -7.95 12.69 -16.00
C LYS A 97 -6.56 13.34 -16.06
N ARG A 98 -5.53 12.69 -15.51
CA ARG A 98 -4.15 13.17 -15.45
C ARG A 98 -3.21 12.44 -16.43
N ILE A 99 -3.66 11.33 -17.03
CA ILE A 99 -2.85 10.57 -17.99
C ILE A 99 -2.90 11.27 -19.34
N GLU A 100 -1.72 11.69 -19.82
CA GLU A 100 -1.51 12.17 -21.18
C GLU A 100 -1.38 11.01 -22.19
N GLU A 101 -1.33 11.32 -23.48
CA GLU A 101 -1.34 10.30 -24.53
C GLU A 101 -0.14 9.32 -24.45
N PRO A 102 -0.37 8.01 -24.70
CA PRO A 102 -1.63 7.40 -25.12
C PRO A 102 -2.57 7.11 -23.94
N ILE A 103 -3.82 7.54 -24.06
CA ILE A 103 -4.85 7.31 -23.03
C ILE A 103 -5.23 5.82 -23.00
N PRO A 104 -5.14 5.13 -21.84
CA PRO A 104 -5.57 3.75 -21.71
C PRO A 104 -7.06 3.57 -22.02
N LYS A 105 -7.43 2.43 -22.62
CA LYS A 105 -8.83 2.13 -22.96
C LYS A 105 -9.78 2.23 -21.75
N GLN A 106 -9.28 1.85 -20.57
CA GLN A 106 -9.99 1.91 -19.29
C GLN A 106 -10.36 3.35 -18.91
N CYS A 107 -9.58 4.34 -19.35
CA CYS A 107 -9.79 5.75 -19.06
C CYS A 107 -10.78 6.43 -20.00
N LEU A 108 -11.14 5.82 -21.14
CA LEU A 108 -12.02 6.43 -22.14
C LEU A 108 -13.43 6.76 -21.61
N LYS A 109 -13.87 6.12 -20.53
CA LYS A 109 -15.16 6.39 -19.87
C LYS A 109 -15.17 7.68 -19.03
N PHE A 110 -14.00 8.30 -18.81
CA PHE A 110 -13.82 9.50 -17.99
C PHE A 110 -13.40 10.74 -18.80
N LEU A 111 -13.33 10.61 -20.13
CA LEU A 111 -13.12 11.71 -21.09
C LEU A 111 -14.47 12.31 -21.47
#